data_AF-A0A250LH64-F1
#
_entry.id   AF-A0A250LH64-F1
#
_cell.length_a   1.000
_cell.length_b   1.000
_cell.length_c   1.000
_cell.angle_alpha   90.00
_cell.angle_beta   90.00
_cell.angle_gamma   90.00
#
_symmetry.space_group_name_H-M   'P 1'
#
loop_
_entity.id
_entity.type
_entity.pdbx_description
1 polymer ?
#
loop_
_entity_poly.entity_id
_entity_poly.type
_entity_poly.pdbx_seq_one_letter_code
_entity_poly.pdbx_strand_id
1 'polypeptide(L)'
;MQAPTTNSPSFKPLPRAIDILNGKHQMLDWSGVDAATWSSYVRDPSLAAAIAAANHPELHQRLTRARVRGFCLRQNVHLELRAAAVMGWGRAGGKGYAHAPTLWAARHLWLPLLERLPHLSRKEAFREFRALRSRGDLPGMGPAYFTKLIFFFGSGTGYILDKWLAASVQVLNATHWTLDPNGLPVFTWRSSNFPKLNHQRTMVVDQVTSEEYERFCEILEDLAPLLRLADGEAVEQLLFSSSTWRAFVREHCLSVKTSTRSKLSQRGTSGRTPPPMI
;
A
#
# COMPACT_ATOMS: atom_id res chain seq x y z
N MET A 1 -14.97 -31.72 -13.67
CA MET A 1 -14.22 -31.08 -12.57
C MET A 1 -14.98 -29.83 -12.16
N GLN A 2 -15.65 -29.84 -11.01
CA GLN A 2 -16.30 -28.64 -10.47
C GLN A 2 -15.22 -27.74 -9.90
N ALA A 3 -15.17 -26.48 -10.36
CA ALA A 3 -14.30 -25.46 -9.80
C ALA A 3 -14.71 -25.21 -8.34
N PRO A 4 -13.76 -25.07 -7.40
CA PRO A 4 -14.10 -24.69 -6.03
C PRO A 4 -14.68 -23.27 -6.06
N THR A 5 -15.98 -23.17 -5.77
CA THR A 5 -16.63 -21.90 -5.43
C THR A 5 -15.99 -21.37 -4.16
N THR A 6 -15.04 -20.46 -4.32
CA THR A 6 -14.51 -19.69 -3.20
C THR A 6 -15.63 -18.78 -2.71
N ASN A 7 -16.27 -19.16 -1.61
CA ASN A 7 -17.14 -18.28 -0.81
C ASN A 7 -16.30 -17.17 -0.17
N SER A 8 -15.66 -16.35 -1.00
CA SER A 8 -15.02 -15.12 -0.56
C SER A 8 -16.14 -14.11 -0.25
N PRO A 9 -16.15 -13.51 0.95
CA PRO A 9 -17.20 -12.55 1.31
C PRO A 9 -17.26 -11.44 0.28
N SER A 10 -18.45 -11.17 -0.27
CA SER A 10 -18.61 -10.15 -1.29
C SER A 10 -18.24 -8.79 -0.71
N PHE A 11 -17.39 -8.02 -1.41
CA PHE A 11 -17.16 -6.63 -1.09
C PHE A 11 -18.49 -5.87 -1.20
N LYS A 12 -18.87 -5.14 -0.16
CA LYS A 12 -20.09 -4.33 -0.13
C LYS A 12 -19.70 -2.89 0.17
N PRO A 13 -19.79 -1.95 -0.79
CA PRO A 13 -19.47 -0.54 -0.53
C PRO A 13 -20.31 0.04 0.62
N LEU A 14 -19.68 0.73 1.56
CA LEU A 14 -20.34 1.45 2.65
C LEU A 14 -20.91 2.77 2.11
N PRO A 15 -22.24 3.00 2.13
CA PRO A 15 -22.85 4.19 1.53
C PRO A 15 -22.26 5.51 2.04
N ARG A 16 -22.07 5.64 3.35
CA ARG A 16 -21.45 6.83 3.96
C ARG A 16 -20.02 7.10 3.44
N ALA A 17 -19.24 6.06 3.18
CA ALA A 17 -17.90 6.23 2.62
C ALA A 17 -17.95 6.68 1.16
N ILE A 18 -18.92 6.18 0.39
CA ILE A 18 -19.18 6.63 -0.98
C ILE A 18 -19.59 8.10 -1.00
N ASP A 19 -20.45 8.54 -0.07
CA ASP A 19 -20.83 9.95 0.04
C ASP A 19 -19.64 10.85 0.36
N ILE A 20 -18.75 10.42 1.27
CA ILE A 20 -17.51 11.14 1.57
C ILE A 20 -16.67 11.28 0.31
N LEU A 21 -16.49 10.21 -0.46
CA LEU A 21 -15.65 10.14 -1.66
C LEU A 21 -16.22 10.87 -2.88
N ASN A 22 -17.54 11.01 -2.96
CA ASN A 22 -18.22 11.84 -3.97
C ASN A 22 -18.20 13.34 -3.62
N GLY A 23 -17.67 13.69 -2.45
CA GLY A 23 -17.49 15.08 -2.01
C GLY A 23 -16.40 15.81 -2.81
N LYS A 24 -16.24 17.11 -2.53
CA LYS A 24 -15.12 17.88 -3.10
C LYS A 24 -13.82 17.48 -2.42
N HIS A 25 -12.85 17.02 -3.21
CA HIS A 25 -11.53 16.65 -2.74
C HIS A 25 -10.44 17.47 -3.40
N GLN A 26 -9.50 17.96 -2.60
CA GLN A 26 -8.25 18.45 -3.12
C GLN A 26 -7.33 17.24 -3.35
N MET A 27 -7.04 16.97 -4.61
CA MET A 27 -6.09 15.93 -5.00
C MET A 27 -4.67 16.45 -4.83
N LEU A 28 -3.87 15.76 -4.03
CA LEU A 28 -2.45 16.04 -3.92
C LEU A 28 -1.72 15.38 -5.10
N ASP A 29 -1.05 16.20 -5.93
CA ASP A 29 -0.13 15.70 -6.94
C ASP A 29 1.19 15.30 -6.26
N TRP A 30 1.32 14.00 -5.99
CA TRP A 30 2.44 13.46 -5.25
C TRP A 30 3.68 13.28 -6.12
N SER A 31 4.76 13.96 -5.74
CA SER A 31 6.10 13.74 -6.26
C SER A 31 7.03 13.26 -5.14
N GLY A 32 7.59 12.05 -5.27
CA GLY A 32 8.63 11.52 -4.37
C GLY A 32 9.95 12.28 -4.47
N VAL A 33 11.08 11.64 -4.17
CA VAL A 33 12.40 12.21 -4.51
C VAL A 33 12.77 11.88 -5.96
N ASP A 34 13.73 12.61 -6.52
CA ASP A 34 14.29 12.28 -7.83
C ASP A 34 15.25 11.06 -7.75
N ALA A 35 15.59 10.49 -8.91
CA ALA A 35 16.43 9.30 -8.99
C ALA A 35 17.86 9.56 -8.51
N ALA A 36 18.41 10.75 -8.78
CA ALA A 36 19.75 11.14 -8.34
C ALA A 36 19.83 11.20 -6.81
N THR A 37 18.88 11.86 -6.17
CA THR A 37 18.71 11.90 -4.71
C THR A 37 18.49 10.50 -4.15
N TRP A 38 17.71 9.65 -4.83
CA TRP A 38 17.54 8.27 -4.40
C TRP A 38 18.85 7.47 -4.44
N SER A 39 19.67 7.67 -5.49
CA SER A 39 20.93 6.96 -5.68
C SER A 39 21.95 7.20 -4.56
N SER A 40 21.93 8.39 -3.92
CA SER A 40 22.82 8.67 -2.78
C SER A 40 22.54 7.76 -1.58
N TYR A 41 21.34 7.21 -1.48
CA TYR A 41 20.97 6.26 -0.43
C TYR A 41 21.32 4.81 -0.75
N VAL A 42 21.53 4.49 -2.04
CA VAL A 42 21.86 3.15 -2.49
C VAL A 42 23.29 2.77 -2.10
N ARG A 43 24.20 3.75 -1.99
CA ARG A 43 25.63 3.52 -1.73
C ARG A 43 26.31 2.64 -2.78
N ASP A 44 25.80 2.66 -4.01
CA ASP A 44 26.40 2.06 -5.20
C ASP A 44 26.86 3.20 -6.13
N PRO A 45 28.17 3.50 -6.21
CA PRO A 45 28.69 4.57 -7.05
C PRO A 45 28.37 4.40 -8.54
N SER A 46 28.20 3.16 -9.00
CA SER A 46 27.92 2.88 -10.42
C SER A 46 26.57 3.45 -10.85
N LEU A 47 25.56 3.40 -9.97
CA LEU A 47 24.24 3.98 -10.26
C LEU A 47 24.32 5.51 -10.35
N ALA A 48 24.98 6.16 -9.39
CA ALA A 48 25.10 7.61 -9.37
C ALA A 48 25.86 8.10 -10.61
N ALA A 49 26.95 7.41 -10.99
CA ALA A 49 27.69 7.70 -12.21
C ALA A 49 26.83 7.49 -13.47
N ALA A 50 26.07 6.40 -13.54
CA ALA A 50 25.16 6.13 -14.66
C ALA A 50 24.06 7.19 -14.80
N ILE A 51 23.50 7.67 -13.67
CA ILE A 51 22.52 8.77 -13.67
C ILE A 51 23.16 10.07 -14.15
N ALA A 52 24.35 10.42 -13.64
CA ALA A 52 25.04 11.66 -14.03
C ALA A 52 25.48 11.66 -15.51
N ALA A 53 25.87 10.50 -16.04
CA ALA A 53 26.23 10.34 -17.44
C ALA A 53 24.99 10.23 -18.36
N ALA A 54 23.82 9.90 -17.80
CA ALA A 54 22.59 9.81 -18.57
C ALA A 54 22.12 11.21 -18.98
N ASN A 55 21.94 11.43 -20.28
CA ASN A 55 21.37 12.67 -20.81
C ASN A 55 19.83 12.69 -20.63
N HIS A 56 19.37 12.54 -19.39
CA HIS A 56 17.96 12.42 -19.01
C HIS A 56 17.65 13.33 -17.81
N PRO A 57 17.27 14.61 -18.04
CA PRO A 57 17.05 15.58 -16.97
C PRO A 57 15.96 15.16 -15.96
N GLU A 58 15.05 14.26 -16.36
CA GLU A 58 14.00 13.74 -15.48
C GLU A 58 14.55 12.95 -14.29
N LEU A 59 15.76 12.39 -14.39
CA LEU A 59 16.43 11.69 -13.29
C LEU A 59 16.85 12.63 -12.15
N HIS A 60 16.91 13.93 -12.42
CA HIS A 60 17.26 15.00 -11.47
C HIS A 60 16.04 15.84 -11.07
N GLN A 61 14.82 15.39 -11.39
CA GLN A 61 13.59 16.11 -11.11
C GLN A 61 12.64 15.27 -10.26
N ARG A 62 11.90 15.93 -9.38
CA ARG A 62 10.79 15.29 -8.65
C ARG A 62 9.64 15.09 -9.62
N LEU A 63 9.53 13.87 -10.15
CA LEU A 63 8.51 13.54 -11.14
C LEU A 63 7.14 13.32 -10.49
N THR A 64 6.09 13.70 -11.20
CA THR A 64 4.70 13.30 -10.90
C THR A 64 4.50 11.83 -11.29
N ARG A 65 3.43 11.20 -10.80
CA ARG A 65 3.08 9.81 -11.16
C ARG A 65 3.04 9.61 -12.69
N ALA A 66 2.34 10.49 -13.39
CA ALA A 66 2.20 10.42 -14.85
C ALA A 66 3.57 10.54 -15.57
N ARG A 67 4.46 11.43 -15.08
CA ARG A 67 5.80 11.59 -15.66
C ARG A 67 6.69 10.37 -15.41
N VAL A 68 6.60 9.72 -14.24
CA VAL A 68 7.31 8.46 -13.99
C VAL A 68 6.82 7.34 -14.91
N ARG A 69 5.50 7.21 -15.09
CA ARG A 69 4.92 6.23 -16.02
C ARG A 69 5.42 6.46 -17.43
N GLY A 70 5.35 7.70 -17.93
CA GLY A 70 5.89 8.07 -19.24
C GLY A 70 7.38 7.72 -19.38
N PHE A 71 8.19 7.99 -18.35
CA PHE A 71 9.61 7.65 -18.33
C PHE A 71 9.87 6.13 -18.41
N CYS A 72 9.08 5.32 -17.70
CA CYS A 72 9.24 3.86 -17.65
C CYS A 72 8.92 3.15 -18.98
N LEU A 73 8.03 3.74 -19.79
CA LEU A 73 7.66 3.20 -21.09
C LEU A 73 8.71 3.45 -22.19
N ARG A 74 9.74 4.27 -21.91
CA ARG A 74 10.78 4.62 -22.88
C ARG A 74 11.79 3.49 -23.06
N GLN A 75 11.74 2.82 -24.21
CA GLN A 75 12.65 1.71 -24.52
C GLN A 75 14.10 2.15 -24.81
N ASN A 76 14.30 3.42 -25.15
CA ASN A 76 15.63 4.01 -25.34
C ASN A 76 16.33 4.39 -24.03
N VAL A 77 15.69 4.18 -22.87
CA VAL A 77 16.28 4.42 -21.55
C VAL A 77 16.63 3.09 -20.90
N HIS A 78 17.87 2.98 -20.41
CA HIS A 78 18.33 1.78 -19.72
C HIS A 78 17.39 1.40 -18.57
N LEU A 79 17.10 0.11 -18.42
CA LEU A 79 16.11 -0.39 -17.46
C LEU A 79 16.43 0.02 -16.02
N GLU A 80 17.71 0.01 -15.63
CA GLU A 80 18.11 0.45 -14.29
C GLU A 80 17.74 1.91 -14.02
N LEU A 81 17.88 2.79 -15.01
CA LEU A 81 17.55 4.22 -14.84
C LEU A 81 16.03 4.40 -14.69
N ARG A 82 15.25 3.64 -15.46
CA ARG A 82 13.78 3.59 -15.32
C ARG A 82 13.38 3.07 -13.95
N ALA A 83 14.01 1.99 -13.47
CA ALA A 83 13.76 1.44 -12.16
C ALA A 83 14.08 2.49 -11.09
N ALA A 84 15.26 3.13 -11.14
CA ALA A 84 15.69 4.17 -10.21
C ALA A 84 14.69 5.34 -10.13
N ALA A 85 14.09 5.75 -11.26
CA ALA A 85 13.03 6.77 -11.27
C ALA A 85 11.79 6.33 -10.46
N VAL A 86 11.34 5.08 -10.60
CA VAL A 86 10.26 4.52 -9.76
C VAL A 86 10.68 4.45 -8.29
N MET A 87 11.94 4.09 -8.02
CA MET A 87 12.43 3.99 -6.65
C MET A 87 12.45 5.35 -5.93
N GLY A 88 12.90 6.39 -6.62
CA GLY A 88 12.86 7.76 -6.12
C GLY A 88 11.44 8.25 -5.90
N TRP A 89 10.54 8.05 -6.87
CA TRP A 89 9.16 8.48 -6.76
C TRP A 89 8.40 7.81 -5.61
N GLY A 90 8.66 6.52 -5.39
CA GLY A 90 7.96 5.70 -4.43
C GLY A 90 8.17 6.06 -2.96
N ARG A 91 8.96 7.09 -2.66
CA ARG A 91 9.39 7.46 -1.31
C ARG A 91 9.48 8.98 -1.17
N ALA A 92 8.77 9.57 -0.20
CA ALA A 92 9.02 10.94 0.24
C ALA A 92 9.40 10.95 1.73
N GLY A 93 10.39 11.77 2.09
CA GLY A 93 10.72 12.18 3.46
C GLY A 93 10.96 11.07 4.51
N GLY A 94 12.20 10.94 5.00
CA GLY A 94 12.49 10.26 6.27
C GLY A 94 13.33 8.96 6.22
N LYS A 95 13.47 8.33 7.40
CA LYS A 95 14.49 7.31 7.80
C LYS A 95 14.56 5.98 7.03
N GLY A 96 13.57 5.60 6.23
CA GLY A 96 13.52 4.24 5.63
C GLY A 96 14.32 4.03 4.34
N TYR A 97 15.42 4.77 4.15
CA TYR A 97 16.41 4.47 3.10
C TYR A 97 17.31 3.30 3.49
N ALA A 98 17.14 2.78 4.71
CA ALA A 98 17.89 1.64 5.24
C ALA A 98 17.89 0.42 4.31
N HIS A 99 16.84 0.22 3.51
CA HIS A 99 16.75 -0.91 2.58
C HIS A 99 17.23 -0.60 1.16
N ALA A 100 17.49 0.66 0.81
CA ALA A 100 17.90 1.02 -0.55
C ALA A 100 19.20 0.32 -1.00
N PRO A 101 20.27 0.24 -0.15
CA PRO A 101 21.47 -0.51 -0.53
C PRO A 101 21.21 -1.99 -0.77
N THR A 102 20.56 -2.66 0.19
CA THR A 102 20.31 -4.10 0.10
C THR A 102 19.42 -4.47 -1.09
N LEU A 103 18.38 -3.67 -1.33
CA LEU A 103 17.45 -3.89 -2.42
C LEU A 103 18.16 -3.72 -3.78
N TRP A 104 18.97 -2.66 -3.94
CA TRP A 104 19.66 -2.40 -5.20
C TRP A 104 20.85 -3.34 -5.46
N ALA A 105 21.53 -3.82 -4.42
CA ALA A 105 22.54 -4.86 -4.56
C ALA A 105 21.93 -6.14 -5.17
N ALA A 106 20.68 -6.45 -4.81
CA ALA A 106 19.92 -7.57 -5.36
C ALA A 106 19.23 -7.28 -6.71
N ARG A 107 19.50 -6.15 -7.37
CA ARG A 107 18.79 -5.73 -8.60
C ARG A 107 18.86 -6.74 -9.74
N HIS A 108 19.99 -7.42 -9.89
CA HIS A 108 20.18 -8.45 -10.90
C HIS A 108 19.18 -9.62 -10.76
N LEU A 109 18.59 -9.82 -9.58
CA LEU A 109 17.59 -10.87 -9.33
C LEU A 109 16.18 -10.47 -9.78
N TRP A 110 15.83 -9.18 -9.77
CA TRP A 110 14.47 -8.71 -10.01
C TRP A 110 14.29 -7.81 -11.23
N LEU A 111 15.35 -7.16 -11.72
CA LEU A 111 15.30 -6.38 -12.95
C LEU A 111 14.85 -7.21 -14.17
N PRO A 112 15.29 -8.46 -14.37
CA PRO A 112 14.81 -9.27 -15.50
C PRO A 112 13.29 -9.51 -15.49
N LEU A 113 12.65 -9.47 -14.31
CA LEU A 113 11.19 -9.54 -14.26
C LEU A 113 10.55 -8.26 -14.83
N LEU A 114 11.15 -7.08 -14.65
CA LEU A 114 10.60 -5.83 -15.18
C LEU A 114 10.50 -5.82 -16.71
N GLU A 115 11.44 -6.46 -17.41
CA GLU A 115 11.40 -6.60 -18.87
C GLU A 115 10.22 -7.47 -19.33
N ARG A 116 9.81 -8.44 -18.51
CA ARG A 116 8.69 -9.34 -18.80
C ARG A 116 7.34 -8.73 -18.44
N LEU A 117 7.28 -7.76 -17.52
CA LEU A 117 6.04 -7.20 -17.01
C LEU A 117 5.03 -6.72 -18.07
N PRO A 118 5.43 -6.09 -19.20
CA PRO A 118 4.49 -5.71 -20.25
C PRO A 118 3.72 -6.90 -20.86
N HIS A 119 4.25 -8.12 -20.73
CA HIS A 119 3.69 -9.34 -21.31
C HIS A 119 2.97 -10.22 -20.28
N LEU A 120 2.91 -9.80 -19.02
CA LEU A 120 2.24 -10.52 -17.95
C LEU A 120 0.92 -9.83 -17.60
N SER A 121 -0.10 -10.61 -17.23
CA SER A 121 -1.24 -10.06 -16.51
C SER A 121 -0.82 -9.56 -15.12
N ARG A 122 -1.60 -8.64 -14.53
CA ARG A 122 -1.32 -8.12 -13.18
C ARG A 122 -1.27 -9.23 -12.11
N LYS A 123 -2.11 -10.26 -12.26
CA LYS A 123 -2.13 -11.45 -11.40
C LYS A 123 -0.83 -12.27 -11.54
N GLU A 124 -0.38 -12.51 -12.77
CA GLU A 124 0.86 -13.26 -13.03
C GLU A 124 2.08 -12.48 -12.56
N ALA A 125 2.14 -11.19 -12.86
CA ALA A 125 3.20 -10.31 -12.39
C ALA A 125 3.33 -10.34 -10.85
N PHE A 126 2.21 -10.25 -10.13
CA PHE A 126 2.21 -10.37 -8.67
C PHE A 126 2.71 -11.73 -8.20
N ARG A 127 2.28 -12.82 -8.86
CA ARG A 127 2.74 -14.19 -8.57
C ARG A 127 4.26 -14.32 -8.73
N GLU A 128 4.83 -13.77 -9.80
CA GLU A 128 6.28 -13.80 -10.07
C GLU A 128 7.08 -13.05 -9.00
N PHE A 129 6.63 -11.85 -8.60
CA PHE A 129 7.27 -11.11 -7.50
C PHE A 129 7.16 -11.85 -6.17
N ARG A 130 6.02 -12.48 -5.89
CA ARG A 130 5.83 -13.30 -4.68
C ARG A 130 6.79 -14.50 -4.68
N ALA A 131 7.03 -15.12 -5.83
CA ALA A 131 7.99 -16.21 -5.96
C ALA A 131 9.41 -15.74 -5.64
N LEU A 132 9.85 -14.61 -6.22
CA LEU A 132 11.14 -13.99 -5.85
C LEU A 132 11.21 -13.66 -4.35
N ARG A 133 10.14 -13.10 -3.78
CA ARG A 133 10.06 -12.79 -2.34
C ARG A 133 10.23 -14.04 -1.47
N SER A 134 9.55 -15.14 -1.82
CA SER A 134 9.59 -16.40 -1.05
C SER A 134 10.97 -17.07 -1.06
N ARG A 135 11.79 -16.82 -2.08
CA ARG A 135 13.18 -17.31 -2.18
C ARG A 135 14.20 -16.40 -1.47
N GLY A 136 13.78 -15.23 -1.00
CA GLY A 136 14.69 -14.23 -0.43
C GLY A 136 15.34 -13.30 -1.45
N ASP A 137 14.95 -13.38 -2.72
CA ASP A 137 15.54 -12.61 -3.84
C ASP A 137 15.09 -11.13 -3.86
N LEU A 138 14.16 -10.75 -2.97
CA LEU A 138 13.61 -9.40 -2.84
C LEU A 138 13.88 -8.81 -1.44
N PRO A 139 15.14 -8.66 -1.00
CA PRO A 139 15.43 -8.15 0.33
C PRO A 139 14.95 -6.70 0.47
N GLY A 140 14.15 -6.45 1.52
CA GLY A 140 13.58 -5.12 1.77
C GLY A 140 12.49 -4.67 0.80
N MET A 141 12.03 -5.52 -0.11
CA MET A 141 10.95 -5.22 -1.07
C MET A 141 9.69 -6.04 -0.73
N GLY A 142 8.67 -5.39 -0.17
CA GLY A 142 7.36 -6.00 0.12
C GLY A 142 6.28 -5.67 -0.92
N PRO A 143 5.02 -6.11 -0.70
CA PRO A 143 3.91 -5.96 -1.65
C PRO A 143 3.66 -4.54 -2.15
N ALA A 144 3.71 -3.54 -1.26
CA ALA A 144 3.54 -2.13 -1.64
C ALA A 144 4.59 -1.65 -2.65
N TYR A 145 5.76 -2.30 -2.66
CA TYR A 145 6.84 -1.93 -3.55
C TYR A 145 6.73 -2.62 -4.89
N PHE A 146 6.56 -3.94 -4.92
CA PHE A 146 6.52 -4.62 -6.21
C PHE A 146 5.21 -4.34 -6.96
N THR A 147 4.09 -4.06 -6.29
CA THR A 147 2.87 -3.59 -6.98
C THR A 147 3.03 -2.21 -7.63
N LYS A 148 3.94 -1.37 -7.10
CA LYS A 148 4.36 -0.14 -7.76
C LYS A 148 5.16 -0.41 -9.04
N LEU A 149 6.04 -1.42 -9.01
CA LEU A 149 6.74 -1.87 -10.22
C LEU A 149 5.77 -2.42 -11.25
N ILE A 150 4.78 -3.22 -10.84
CA ILE A 150 3.68 -3.70 -11.70
C ILE A 150 2.92 -2.52 -12.32
N PHE A 151 2.57 -1.50 -11.54
CA PHE A 151 1.86 -0.32 -12.03
C PHE A 151 2.66 0.43 -13.12
N PHE A 152 3.96 0.69 -12.90
CA PHE A 152 4.75 1.52 -13.81
C PHE A 152 5.33 0.78 -15.02
N PHE A 153 5.63 -0.52 -14.90
CA PHE A 153 6.25 -1.33 -15.94
C PHE A 153 5.32 -2.37 -16.57
N GLY A 154 4.17 -2.64 -15.96
CA GLY A 154 3.22 -3.62 -16.48
C GLY A 154 2.40 -3.10 -17.66
N SER A 155 1.47 -3.94 -18.11
CA SER A 155 0.53 -3.67 -19.21
C SER A 155 -0.53 -2.60 -18.91
N GLY A 156 -0.45 -1.93 -17.74
CA GLY A 156 -1.30 -0.80 -17.40
C GLY A 156 -2.58 -1.10 -16.63
N THR A 157 -2.74 -2.31 -16.09
CA THR A 157 -3.98 -2.76 -15.41
C THR A 157 -3.80 -3.09 -13.92
N GLY A 158 -2.57 -3.10 -13.39
CA GLY A 158 -2.32 -3.36 -11.96
C GLY A 158 -2.28 -2.06 -11.16
N TYR A 159 -2.82 -2.06 -9.94
CA TYR A 159 -2.82 -0.89 -9.05
C TYR A 159 -1.84 -1.05 -7.87
N ILE A 160 -1.43 0.06 -7.25
CA ILE A 160 -0.42 0.08 -6.18
C ILE A 160 -1.05 -0.31 -4.84
N LEU A 161 -0.81 -1.52 -4.34
CA LEU A 161 -1.34 -1.98 -3.06
C LEU A 161 -0.44 -1.55 -1.88
N ASP A 162 -0.60 -0.31 -1.42
CA ASP A 162 0.08 0.19 -0.23
C ASP A 162 -0.79 0.10 1.04
N LYS A 163 -0.24 0.52 2.19
CA LYS A 163 -0.97 0.46 3.46
C LYS A 163 -2.21 1.35 3.49
N TRP A 164 -2.18 2.51 2.84
CA TRP A 164 -3.29 3.46 2.83
C TRP A 164 -4.42 2.93 1.98
N LEU A 165 -4.08 2.33 0.85
CA LEU A 165 -5.06 1.78 -0.07
C LEU A 165 -5.68 0.49 0.46
N ALA A 166 -4.87 -0.39 1.06
CA ALA A 166 -5.38 -1.56 1.77
C ALA A 166 -6.34 -1.16 2.91
N ALA A 167 -5.98 -0.18 3.74
CA ALA A 167 -6.86 0.33 4.77
C ALA A 167 -8.13 0.99 4.20
N SER A 168 -8.01 1.71 3.08
CA SER A 168 -9.15 2.33 2.39
C SER A 168 -10.17 1.30 1.93
N VAL A 169 -9.72 0.22 1.27
CA VAL A 169 -10.60 -0.86 0.84
C VAL A 169 -11.25 -1.56 2.03
N GLN A 170 -10.51 -1.77 3.13
CA GLN A 170 -11.12 -2.32 4.34
C GLN A 170 -12.22 -1.41 4.89
N VAL A 171 -11.97 -0.11 4.99
CA VAL A 171 -12.92 0.90 5.49
C VAL A 171 -14.15 1.02 4.58
N LEU A 172 -13.97 0.88 3.26
CA LEU A 172 -15.06 0.90 2.29
C LEU A 172 -15.97 -0.31 2.38
N ASN A 173 -15.51 -1.44 2.91
CA ASN A 173 -16.32 -2.64 2.97
C ASN A 173 -17.27 -2.61 4.18
N ALA A 174 -18.56 -2.43 3.93
CA ALA A 174 -19.63 -2.39 4.92
C ALA A 174 -19.66 -3.63 5.83
N THR A 175 -19.18 -4.78 5.37
CA THR A 175 -19.12 -6.01 6.20
C THR A 175 -18.11 -5.91 7.35
N HIS A 176 -17.23 -4.91 7.34
CA HIS A 176 -16.29 -4.64 8.43
C HIS A 176 -16.84 -3.65 9.45
N TRP A 177 -18.09 -3.20 9.32
CA TRP A 177 -18.73 -2.27 10.24
C TRP A 177 -19.84 -2.97 11.02
N THR A 178 -19.94 -2.65 12.31
CA THR A 178 -21.00 -3.10 13.21
C THR A 178 -21.61 -1.90 13.92
N LEU A 179 -22.73 -2.07 14.60
CA LEU A 179 -23.28 -1.04 15.48
C LEU A 179 -22.75 -1.22 16.91
N ASP A 180 -22.44 -0.13 17.58
CA ASP A 180 -22.21 -0.12 19.03
C ASP A 180 -23.56 -0.18 19.80
N PRO A 181 -23.53 -0.26 21.15
CA PRO A 181 -24.76 -0.29 21.95
C PRO A 181 -25.69 0.93 21.78
N ASN A 182 -25.17 2.06 21.28
CA ASN A 182 -25.95 3.28 20.99
C ASN A 182 -26.44 3.33 19.54
N GLY A 183 -26.22 2.27 18.75
CA GLY A 183 -26.59 2.21 17.34
C GLY A 183 -25.63 2.97 16.42
N LEU A 184 -24.44 3.34 16.87
CA LEU A 184 -23.46 4.06 16.05
C LEU A 184 -22.54 3.10 15.29
N PRO A 185 -22.21 3.36 14.01
CA PRO A 185 -21.35 2.49 13.23
C PRO A 185 -19.90 2.54 13.73
N VAL A 186 -19.33 1.36 14.02
CA VAL A 186 -17.96 1.16 14.46
C VAL A 186 -17.25 0.19 13.53
N PHE A 187 -16.08 0.59 13.03
CA PHE A 187 -15.22 -0.27 12.25
C PHE A 187 -14.63 -1.37 13.14
N THR A 188 -14.89 -2.63 12.77
CA THR A 188 -14.40 -3.81 13.47
C THR A 188 -13.17 -4.34 12.78
N TRP A 189 -12.03 -4.25 13.46
CA TRP A 189 -10.80 -4.89 13.00
C TRP A 189 -10.85 -6.40 13.20
N ARG A 190 -10.61 -7.16 12.12
CA ARG A 190 -10.45 -8.63 12.17
C ARG A 190 -9.23 -9.02 11.35
N SER A 191 -8.56 -10.10 11.73
CA SER A 191 -7.45 -10.68 10.95
C SER A 191 -7.88 -11.16 9.56
N SER A 192 -9.18 -11.40 9.38
CA SER A 192 -9.80 -11.75 8.11
C SER A 192 -10.17 -10.55 7.23
N ASN A 193 -10.01 -9.31 7.71
CA ASN A 193 -10.31 -8.14 6.90
C ASN A 193 -9.38 -8.10 5.68
N PHE A 194 -9.98 -7.79 4.53
CA PHE A 194 -9.29 -7.75 3.25
C PHE A 194 -9.23 -6.31 2.69
N PRO A 195 -8.10 -5.89 2.08
CA PRO A 195 -6.80 -6.56 1.98
C PRO A 195 -6.08 -6.68 3.33
N LYS A 196 -5.24 -7.72 3.50
CA LYS A 196 -4.59 -8.03 4.78
C LYS A 196 -3.51 -7.02 5.14
N LEU A 197 -3.62 -6.39 6.32
CA LEU A 197 -2.54 -5.63 6.96
C LEU A 197 -1.98 -6.40 8.16
N ASN A 198 -0.74 -6.09 8.55
CA ASN A 198 -0.13 -6.66 9.74
C ASN A 198 -0.87 -6.23 11.02
N HIS A 199 -0.57 -6.86 12.16
CA HIS A 199 -1.24 -6.57 13.44
C HIS A 199 -1.18 -5.08 13.83
N GLN A 200 -0.05 -4.41 13.55
CA GLN A 200 0.14 -2.99 13.82
C GLN A 200 -0.52 -2.07 12.79
N ARG A 201 -1.08 -2.63 11.71
CA ARG A 201 -1.70 -1.92 10.58
C ARG A 201 -0.76 -0.92 9.91
N THR A 202 0.53 -1.20 9.99
CA THR A 202 1.60 -0.35 9.45
C THR A 202 1.98 -0.75 8.03
N MET A 203 1.67 -1.98 7.61
CA MET A 203 2.09 -2.55 6.32
C MET A 203 1.10 -3.61 5.82
N VAL A 204 1.05 -3.78 4.49
CA VAL A 204 0.43 -4.95 3.84
C VAL A 204 1.29 -6.19 4.14
N VAL A 205 0.65 -7.31 4.46
CA VAL A 205 1.37 -8.53 4.83
C VAL A 205 1.97 -9.23 3.61
N ASP A 206 3.11 -9.89 3.79
CA ASP A 206 3.77 -10.65 2.72
C ASP A 206 2.94 -11.88 2.26
N GLN A 207 1.97 -12.31 3.06
CA GLN A 207 1.09 -13.44 2.74
C GLN A 207 0.00 -13.12 1.71
N VAL A 208 -0.12 -11.88 1.22
CA VAL A 208 -1.08 -11.56 0.15
C VAL A 208 -0.80 -12.46 -1.06
N THR A 209 -1.84 -13.14 -1.57
CA THR A 209 -1.74 -14.01 -2.76
C THR A 209 -1.96 -13.22 -4.06
N SER A 210 -1.66 -13.84 -5.21
CA SER A 210 -2.00 -13.28 -6.52
C SER A 210 -3.50 -13.12 -6.72
N GLU A 211 -4.31 -14.04 -6.18
CA GLU A 211 -5.78 -13.99 -6.22
C GLU A 211 -6.30 -12.84 -5.36
N GLU A 212 -5.71 -12.64 -4.18
CA GLU A 212 -6.03 -11.51 -3.31
C GLU A 212 -5.65 -10.18 -3.97
N TYR A 213 -4.51 -10.11 -4.66
CA TYR A 213 -4.14 -8.90 -5.41
C TYR A 213 -5.07 -8.64 -6.60
N GLU A 214 -5.41 -9.67 -7.37
CA GLU A 214 -6.37 -9.54 -8.47
C GLU A 214 -7.72 -9.03 -7.96
N ARG A 215 -8.22 -9.64 -6.88
CA ARG A 215 -9.49 -9.22 -6.27
C ARG A 215 -9.44 -7.77 -5.78
N PHE A 216 -8.31 -7.37 -5.23
CA PHE A 216 -8.09 -5.98 -4.84
C PHE A 216 -8.19 -5.03 -6.04
N CYS A 217 -7.64 -5.42 -7.19
CA CYS A 217 -7.72 -4.61 -8.41
C CYS A 217 -9.14 -4.53 -8.96
N GLU A 218 -9.86 -5.67 -9.02
CA GLU A 218 -11.28 -5.72 -9.41
C GLU A 218 -12.14 -4.81 -8.54
N ILE A 219 -11.88 -4.75 -7.22
CA ILE A 219 -12.64 -3.86 -6.32
C ILE A 219 -12.47 -2.39 -6.71
N LEU A 220 -11.27 -1.96 -7.12
CA LEU A 220 -11.07 -0.59 -7.56
C LEU A 220 -11.81 -0.30 -8.87
N GLU A 221 -11.86 -1.28 -9.76
CA GLU A 221 -12.61 -1.19 -11.03
C GLU A 221 -14.11 -1.13 -10.79
N ASP A 222 -14.63 -1.96 -9.90
CA ASP A 222 -16.03 -1.98 -9.48
C ASP A 222 -16.44 -0.67 -8.76
N LEU A 223 -15.50 -0.01 -8.07
CA LEU A 223 -15.72 1.27 -7.39
C LEU A 223 -15.78 2.46 -8.36
N ALA A 224 -15.11 2.39 -9.51
CA ALA A 224 -15.04 3.50 -10.47
C ALA A 224 -16.42 4.02 -10.89
N PRO A 225 -17.39 3.19 -11.34
CA PRO A 225 -18.72 3.68 -11.70
C PRO A 225 -19.50 4.23 -10.50
N LEU A 226 -19.31 3.67 -9.29
CA LEU A 226 -19.99 4.14 -8.07
C LEU A 226 -19.52 5.53 -7.63
N LEU A 227 -18.26 5.83 -7.92
CA LEU A 227 -17.62 7.12 -7.62
C LEU A 227 -17.63 8.08 -8.82
N ARG A 228 -18.25 7.69 -9.93
CA ARG A 228 -18.32 8.48 -11.19
C ARG A 228 -16.93 8.86 -11.70
N LEU A 229 -15.97 7.95 -11.56
CA LEU A 229 -14.60 8.10 -12.03
C LEU A 229 -14.38 7.30 -13.32
N ALA A 230 -13.34 7.66 -14.07
CA ALA A 230 -13.06 7.07 -15.37
C ALA A 230 -12.67 5.59 -15.29
N ASP A 231 -11.84 5.21 -14.30
CA ASP A 231 -11.28 3.88 -14.16
C ASP A 231 -10.79 3.62 -12.73
N GLY A 232 -10.25 2.42 -12.48
CA GLY A 232 -9.67 2.04 -11.19
C GLY A 232 -8.41 2.82 -10.82
N GLU A 233 -7.68 3.42 -11.78
CA GLU A 233 -6.52 4.26 -11.49
C GLU A 233 -6.98 5.57 -10.86
N ALA A 234 -8.04 6.18 -11.39
CA ALA A 234 -8.66 7.36 -10.79
C ALA A 234 -9.18 7.06 -9.36
N VAL A 235 -9.76 5.88 -9.14
CA VAL A 235 -10.15 5.43 -7.79
C VAL A 235 -8.94 5.30 -6.88
N GLU A 236 -7.88 4.61 -7.31
CA GLU A 236 -6.67 4.46 -6.51
C GLU A 236 -6.06 5.82 -6.14
N GLN A 237 -5.96 6.73 -7.10
CA GLN A 237 -5.47 8.09 -6.85
C GLN A 237 -6.36 8.83 -5.84
N LEU A 238 -7.69 8.76 -5.96
CA LEU A 238 -8.61 9.41 -5.02
C LEU A 238 -8.39 8.89 -3.59
N LEU A 239 -8.36 7.57 -3.42
CA LEU A 239 -8.14 6.92 -2.13
C LEU A 239 -6.74 7.21 -1.56
N PHE A 240 -5.74 7.43 -2.42
CA PHE A 240 -4.37 7.73 -2.00
C PHE A 240 -4.14 9.20 -1.65
N SER A 241 -4.76 10.13 -2.38
CA SER A 241 -4.41 11.56 -2.36
C SER A 241 -5.42 12.46 -1.67
N SER A 242 -6.64 12.00 -1.39
CA SER A 242 -7.65 12.81 -0.69
C SER A 242 -7.32 12.98 0.80
N SER A 243 -7.07 14.23 1.23
CA SER A 243 -6.77 14.55 2.63
C SER A 243 -7.92 14.20 3.57
N THR A 244 -9.15 14.53 3.18
CA THR A 244 -10.39 14.21 3.91
C THR A 244 -10.55 12.70 4.08
N TRP A 245 -10.37 11.95 2.98
CA TRP A 245 -10.48 10.50 3.03
C TRP A 245 -9.39 9.87 3.91
N ARG A 246 -8.14 10.35 3.79
CA ARG A 246 -7.04 9.86 4.64
C ARG A 246 -7.24 10.16 6.11
N ALA A 247 -7.89 11.26 6.46
CA ALA A 247 -8.27 11.54 7.84
C ALA A 247 -9.27 10.48 8.34
N PHE A 248 -10.31 10.20 7.56
CA PHE A 248 -11.32 9.18 7.86
C PHE A 248 -10.71 7.78 8.01
N VAL A 249 -9.87 7.34 7.06
CA VAL A 249 -9.18 6.05 7.13
C VAL A 249 -8.26 5.96 8.35
N ARG A 250 -7.58 7.07 8.68
CA ARG A 250 -6.71 7.13 9.87
C ARG A 250 -7.51 6.95 11.16
N GLU A 251 -8.62 7.66 11.28
CA GLU A 251 -9.49 7.62 12.46
C GLU A 251 -10.12 6.25 12.70
N HIS A 252 -10.51 5.55 11.64
CA HIS A 252 -11.28 4.31 11.78
C HIS A 252 -10.44 3.03 11.67
N CYS A 253 -9.39 3.01 10.84
CA CYS A 253 -8.62 1.80 10.57
C CYS A 253 -7.21 1.86 11.14
N LEU A 254 -6.48 2.95 10.90
CA LEU A 254 -5.04 3.01 11.20
C LEU A 254 -4.70 3.50 12.61
N SER A 255 -5.62 4.17 13.31
CA SER A 255 -5.42 4.51 14.72
C SER A 255 -5.56 3.24 15.56
N VAL A 256 -4.43 2.74 16.07
CA VAL A 256 -4.47 1.74 17.14
C VAL A 256 -4.91 2.49 18.39
N LYS A 257 -6.18 2.37 18.77
CA LYS A 257 -6.60 2.78 20.12
C LYS A 257 -5.81 1.91 21.09
N THR A 258 -4.82 2.48 21.75
CA THR A 258 -4.19 1.86 22.91
C THR A 258 -5.32 1.63 23.90
N SER A 259 -5.73 0.37 24.06
CA SER A 259 -6.67 0.00 25.11
C SER A 259 -6.03 0.43 26.43
N THR A 260 -6.51 1.54 27.00
CA THR A 260 -6.25 1.88 28.39
C THR A 260 -6.79 0.71 29.19
N ARG A 261 -5.90 -0.18 29.62
CA ARG A 261 -6.21 -1.17 30.65
C ARG A 261 -6.55 -0.36 31.89
N SER A 262 -7.84 -0.05 32.06
CA SER A 262 -8.39 0.37 33.33
C SER A 262 -8.14 -0.77 34.30
N LYS A 263 -7.05 -0.67 35.06
CA LYS A 263 -6.91 -1.36 36.33
C LYS A 263 -7.93 -0.70 37.26
N LEU A 264 -9.18 -1.17 37.21
CA LEU A 264 -10.06 -0.99 38.35
C LEU A 264 -9.49 -1.88 39.46
N SER A 265 -8.65 -1.27 40.28
CA SER A 265 -8.25 -1.77 41.58
C SER A 265 -9.50 -2.14 42.36
N GLN A 266 -9.78 -3.44 42.50
CA GLN A 266 -10.47 -3.95 43.67
C GLN A 266 -9.61 -3.61 44.89
N ARG A 267 -9.79 -2.41 45.45
CA ARG A 267 -9.46 -2.15 46.85
C ARG A 267 -10.66 -2.61 47.64
N GLY A 268 -10.62 -3.87 48.06
CA GLY A 268 -11.43 -4.36 49.16
C GLY A 268 -11.17 -3.46 50.37
N THR A 269 -12.24 -2.86 50.87
CA THR A 269 -12.28 -2.22 52.18
C THR A 269 -12.19 -3.32 53.24
N SER A 270 -10.97 -3.68 53.64
CA SER A 270 -10.76 -4.39 54.90
C SER A 270 -10.74 -3.37 56.03
N GLY A 271 -11.91 -3.15 56.65
CA GLY A 271 -12.02 -2.45 57.91
C GLY A 271 -11.21 -3.18 58.97
N ARG A 272 -10.23 -2.50 59.55
CA ARG A 272 -9.59 -2.89 60.81
C ARG A 272 -10.55 -2.53 61.94
N THR A 273 -10.97 -3.52 62.71
CA THR A 273 -11.41 -3.33 64.10
C THR A 273 -10.39 -4.06 64.98
N PRO A 274 -9.62 -3.37 65.84
CA PRO A 274 -8.82 -4.04 66.85
C PRO A 274 -9.70 -4.44 68.04
N PRO A 275 -9.57 -5.66 68.61
CA PRO A 275 -10.19 -5.97 69.89
C PRO A 275 -9.33 -5.41 71.04
N PRO A 276 -9.96 -4.89 72.12
CA PRO A 276 -9.26 -4.61 73.36
C PRO A 276 -9.11 -5.87 74.22
N MET A 277 -8.05 -5.81 75.03
CA MET A 277 -7.57 -6.70 76.09
C MET A 277 -8.61 -7.57 76.82
N ILE A 278 -8.31 -8.87 76.92
CA ILE A 278 -8.08 -9.61 78.18
C ILE A 278 -6.88 -10.53 77.95
#